data_AF-A6ZXN7-F1
#
_entry.id   AF-A6ZXN7-F1
#
_cell.length_a   1.000
_cell.length_b   1.000
_cell.length_c   1.000
_cell.angle_alpha   90.00
_cell.angle_beta   90.00
_cell.angle_gamma   90.00
#
_symmetry.space_group_name_H-M   'P 1'
#
loop_
_entity.id
_entity.type
_entity.pdbx_description
1 polymer ?
#
loop_
_entity_poly.entity_id
_entity_poly.type
_entity_poly.pdbx_seq_one_letter_code
_entity_poly.pdbx_strand_id
1 'polypeptide(L)'
;MRQRVGRSIARAKFINTALLGRKRPVMERVVDIAHVDSSKAIQPLMKELETDTTEARYKVLQSVLEIYDDEKNIEPALTKEFHKMYLDVAFEISLPPQMTALDASQPWMLYWIANSLKVMDRDWLSDDTKRKIVDKLFTISPSGGPFGGGPGQLSHLASTYAAINALSLCDNIDGCWDRIDRKGIYQWLISLKEPNGGFKTCLEVGEVDTRGIYCALSIATLLNILTEELTEGVLNYLKNCQNYEGGFGSCPHVDEAHGGYTFCATASLAILRSMDQINVEKLLEWSSARQLQEERGFCGRSNKLVDGCYSFWVGGSAAILEAFGYGQCFSKHALRDYILYCCQEKEQPGLRDKPGAHSDFYHTNYCLLGLAVAESSYSCTPNDSPHNIKCTPDRLIGSSKLTDVNPVYGLPIENVRKIIHYFKSNLSSPS
;
A
#
# COMPACT_ATOMS: atom_id res chain seq x y z
N MET A 1 24.24 35.55 -50.88
CA MET A 1 22.85 35.17 -51.22
C MET A 1 22.74 33.65 -51.31
N ARG A 2 22.47 32.95 -50.20
CA ARG A 2 21.96 31.57 -50.16
C ARG A 2 21.11 31.44 -48.89
N GLN A 3 19.79 31.51 -49.06
CA GLN A 3 18.81 31.33 -47.99
C GLN A 3 18.87 29.90 -47.46
N ARG A 4 19.01 29.74 -46.14
CA ARG A 4 18.74 28.48 -45.44
C ARG A 4 17.22 28.32 -45.34
N VAL A 5 16.70 27.32 -46.04
CA VAL A 5 15.31 26.87 -45.95
C VAL A 5 15.09 26.27 -44.56
N GLY A 6 14.28 26.95 -43.73
CA GLY A 6 13.82 26.43 -42.46
C GLY A 6 12.94 25.20 -42.69
N ARG A 7 13.35 24.05 -42.16
CA ARG A 7 12.46 22.89 -42.05
C ARG A 7 11.41 23.21 -41.00
N SER A 8 10.20 23.53 -41.47
CA SER A 8 8.98 23.50 -40.67
C SER A 8 8.91 22.15 -39.96
N ILE A 9 8.92 22.16 -38.64
CA ILE A 9 8.65 20.98 -37.81
C ILE A 9 7.18 20.66 -38.04
N ALA A 10 6.94 19.80 -39.04
CA ALA A 10 5.62 19.24 -39.29
C ALA A 10 5.20 18.52 -38.01
N ARG A 11 4.18 19.11 -37.35
CA ARG A 11 3.38 18.60 -36.25
C ARG A 11 3.51 17.08 -36.12
N ALA A 12 4.35 16.62 -35.22
CA ALA A 12 4.40 15.22 -34.85
C ALA A 12 3.00 14.88 -34.30
N LYS A 13 2.25 14.04 -35.02
CA LYS A 13 0.99 13.44 -34.52
C LYS A 13 1.37 12.48 -33.39
N PHE A 14 1.71 13.01 -32.21
CA PHE A 14 2.21 12.22 -31.08
C PHE A 14 1.11 11.77 -30.12
N ILE A 15 -0.16 12.05 -30.41
CA ILE A 15 -1.26 11.65 -29.54
C ILE A 15 -2.18 10.74 -30.32
N ASN A 16 -2.02 9.43 -30.09
CA ASN A 16 -3.07 8.48 -30.40
C ASN A 16 -4.27 8.83 -29.52
N THR A 17 -5.23 9.56 -30.08
CA THR A 17 -6.42 10.02 -29.34
C THR A 17 -7.31 8.88 -28.82
N ALA A 18 -7.07 7.63 -29.21
CA ALA A 18 -7.73 6.46 -28.64
C ALA A 18 -7.26 6.13 -27.21
N LEU A 19 -6.10 6.63 -26.77
CA LEU A 19 -5.57 6.44 -25.41
C LEU A 19 -6.02 7.52 -24.42
N LEU A 20 -6.64 8.59 -24.91
CA LEU A 20 -7.19 9.62 -24.02
C LEU A 20 -8.56 9.14 -23.56
N GLY A 21 -8.69 8.84 -22.26
CA GLY A 21 -9.97 8.58 -21.61
C GLY A 21 -10.98 9.73 -21.84
N ARG A 22 -12.21 9.58 -21.31
CA ARG A 22 -13.33 10.52 -21.52
C ARG A 22 -12.87 11.98 -21.53
N LYS A 23 -12.98 12.64 -22.70
CA LYS A 23 -12.68 14.07 -22.85
C LYS A 23 -13.64 14.88 -21.98
N ARG A 24 -13.09 15.70 -21.08
CA ARG A 24 -13.87 16.62 -20.23
C ARG A 24 -13.63 18.06 -20.67
N PRO A 25 -14.64 18.94 -20.56
CA PRO A 25 -14.49 20.34 -20.92
C PRO A 25 -13.46 21.04 -20.02
N VAL A 26 -12.74 22.00 -20.58
CA VAL A 26 -11.81 22.88 -19.85
C VAL A 26 -12.41 24.27 -19.83
N MET A 27 -12.50 24.89 -18.66
CA MET A 27 -12.96 26.27 -18.53
C MET A 27 -11.77 27.19 -18.27
N GLU A 28 -11.69 28.29 -19.02
CA GLU A 28 -10.71 29.34 -18.73
C GLU A 28 -11.25 30.24 -17.62
N ARG A 29 -10.52 30.35 -16.51
CA ARG A 29 -10.82 31.30 -15.44
C ARG A 29 -9.82 32.44 -15.47
N VAL A 30 -10.34 33.66 -15.44
CA VAL A 30 -9.53 34.88 -15.27
C VAL A 30 -9.25 35.05 -13.79
N VAL A 31 -7.97 35.10 -13.41
CA VAL A 31 -7.55 35.36 -12.04
C VAL A 31 -7.31 36.86 -11.88
N ASP A 32 -8.10 37.52 -11.04
CA ASP A 32 -7.86 38.92 -10.67
C ASP A 32 -6.66 38.99 -9.70
N ILE A 33 -5.53 39.50 -10.19
CA ILE A 33 -4.34 39.66 -9.37
C ILE A 33 -4.45 41.00 -8.63
N ALA A 34 -5.07 40.99 -7.44
CA ALA A 34 -5.28 42.18 -6.61
C ALA A 34 -3.99 42.87 -6.11
N HIS A 35 -2.79 42.38 -6.49
CA HIS A 35 -1.49 42.86 -6.00
C HIS A 35 -0.47 43.21 -7.10
N VAL A 36 -0.88 43.38 -8.37
CA VAL A 36 0.04 43.91 -9.39
C VAL A 36 -0.03 45.44 -9.37
N ASP A 37 1.12 46.05 -9.06
CA ASP A 37 1.41 47.48 -9.14
C ASP A 37 0.67 48.15 -10.33
N SER A 38 -0.25 49.07 -10.01
CA SER A 38 -1.12 49.77 -10.95
C SER A 38 -0.38 50.66 -11.95
N SER A 39 0.96 50.74 -11.87
CA SER A 39 1.81 51.53 -12.77
C SER A 39 2.21 50.82 -14.07
N LYS A 40 1.91 49.51 -14.25
CA LYS A 40 2.25 48.77 -15.48
C LYS A 40 1.11 48.77 -16.51
N ALA A 41 1.38 49.33 -17.70
CA ALA A 41 0.42 49.45 -18.81
C ALA A 41 -0.02 48.12 -19.47
N ILE A 42 0.55 46.98 -19.06
CA ILE A 42 0.16 45.65 -19.51
C ILE A 42 0.06 44.77 -18.28
N GLN A 43 -1.16 44.47 -17.84
CA GLN A 43 -1.45 43.45 -16.83
C GLN A 43 -1.34 42.08 -17.52
N PRO A 44 -0.46 41.16 -17.06
CA PRO A 44 -0.46 39.79 -17.57
C PRO A 44 -1.78 39.13 -17.16
N LEU A 45 -2.64 38.86 -18.13
CA LEU A 45 -3.85 38.08 -17.88
C LEU A 45 -3.41 36.63 -17.61
N MET A 46 -3.25 36.25 -16.33
CA MET A 46 -3.05 34.84 -15.99
C MET A 46 -4.40 34.14 -16.12
N LYS A 47 -4.51 33.31 -17.17
CA LYS A 47 -5.59 32.36 -17.32
C LYS A 47 -5.18 31.08 -16.61
N GLU A 48 -5.90 30.73 -15.55
CA GLU A 48 -5.81 29.39 -14.99
C GLU A 48 -6.87 28.51 -15.67
N LEU A 49 -6.47 27.31 -16.08
CA LEU A 49 -7.38 26.33 -16.64
C LEU A 49 -8.04 25.59 -15.50
N GLU A 50 -9.35 25.77 -15.36
CA GLU A 50 -10.15 25.02 -14.41
C GLU A 50 -10.69 23.76 -15.08
N THR A 51 -10.45 22.62 -14.41
CA THR A 51 -10.86 21.29 -14.81
C THR A 51 -11.37 20.55 -13.58
N ASP A 52 -12.11 19.46 -13.76
CA ASP A 52 -12.54 18.61 -12.64
C ASP A 52 -11.37 18.18 -11.73
N THR A 53 -10.17 18.01 -12.29
CA THR A 53 -8.96 17.66 -11.53
C THR A 53 -8.55 18.80 -10.61
N THR A 54 -8.43 20.02 -11.13
CA THR A 54 -7.99 21.19 -10.35
C THR A 54 -9.05 21.60 -9.34
N GLU A 55 -10.34 21.51 -9.70
CA GLU A 55 -11.46 21.79 -8.80
C GLU A 55 -11.52 20.78 -7.65
N ALA A 56 -11.42 19.47 -7.96
CA ALA A 56 -11.43 18.44 -6.92
C ALA A 56 -10.23 18.55 -5.97
N ARG A 57 -9.03 18.84 -6.51
CA ARG A 57 -7.85 19.07 -5.67
C ARG A 57 -8.02 20.30 -4.79
N TYR A 58 -8.52 21.41 -5.36
CA TYR A 58 -8.72 22.64 -4.61
C TYR A 58 -9.64 22.42 -3.39
N LYS A 59 -10.76 21.70 -3.56
CA LYS A 59 -11.68 21.39 -2.45
C LYS A 59 -11.00 20.63 -1.32
N VAL A 60 -10.24 19.58 -1.65
CA VAL A 60 -9.51 18.79 -0.63
C VAL A 60 -8.40 19.63 0.02
N LEU A 61 -7.68 20.41 -0.78
CA LEU A 61 -6.60 21.24 -0.29
C LEU A 61 -7.09 22.29 0.71
N GLN A 62 -8.23 22.94 0.46
CA GLN A 62 -8.81 23.89 1.42
C GLN A 62 -9.08 23.22 2.78
N SER A 63 -9.75 22.07 2.80
CA SER A 63 -10.02 21.35 4.05
C SER A 63 -8.76 20.90 4.79
N VAL A 64 -7.69 20.56 4.06
CA VAL A 64 -6.39 20.21 4.68
C VAL A 64 -5.69 21.45 5.25
N LEU A 65 -5.69 22.57 4.52
CA LEU A 65 -5.07 23.81 4.98
C LEU A 65 -5.78 24.41 6.19
N GLU A 66 -7.12 24.33 6.24
CA GLU A 66 -7.92 24.73 7.40
C GLU A 66 -7.49 23.97 8.67
N ILE A 67 -7.32 22.65 8.58
CA ILE A 67 -6.83 21.83 9.70
C ILE A 67 -5.42 22.25 10.14
N TYR A 68 -4.51 22.45 9.19
CA TYR A 68 -3.15 22.89 9.51
C TYR A 68 -3.13 24.28 10.16
N ASP A 69 -3.98 25.21 9.72
CA ASP A 69 -4.07 26.55 10.29
C ASP A 69 -4.67 26.55 11.70
N ASP A 70 -5.68 25.72 11.94
CA ASP A 70 -6.34 25.54 13.23
C ASP A 70 -5.41 24.86 14.25
N GLU A 71 -4.54 23.94 13.80
CA GLU A 71 -3.69 23.12 14.66
C GLU A 71 -2.19 23.47 14.62
N LYS A 72 -1.79 24.57 13.94
CA LYS A 72 -0.37 24.95 13.73
C LYS A 72 0.51 25.09 14.97
N ASN A 73 -0.09 25.24 16.15
CA ASN A 73 0.61 25.38 17.44
C ASN A 73 0.46 24.15 18.34
N ILE A 74 -0.17 23.08 17.84
CA ILE A 74 -0.42 21.84 18.58
C ILE A 74 0.49 20.77 17.99
N GLU A 75 1.40 20.22 18.78
CA GLU A 75 2.19 19.06 18.35
C GLU A 75 1.24 17.86 18.20
N PRO A 76 1.16 17.23 17.01
CA PRO A 76 0.17 16.21 16.76
C PRO A 76 0.63 14.89 17.40
N ALA A 77 -0.32 14.17 17.98
CA ALA A 77 -0.09 12.88 18.63
C ALA A 77 -1.11 11.85 18.16
N LEU A 78 -0.69 10.60 18.05
CA LEU A 78 -1.59 9.49 17.73
C LEU A 78 -2.49 9.17 18.93
N THR A 79 -3.81 9.19 18.72
CA THR A 79 -4.81 8.89 19.75
C THR A 79 -5.07 7.38 19.87
N LYS A 80 -4.01 6.62 20.23
CA LYS A 80 -4.01 5.15 20.14
C LYS A 80 -5.17 4.47 20.87
N GLU A 81 -5.46 4.88 22.11
CA GLU A 81 -6.52 4.29 22.92
C GLU A 81 -7.90 4.51 22.28
N PHE A 82 -8.12 5.68 21.67
CA PHE A 82 -9.36 5.99 20.98
C PHE A 82 -9.54 5.09 19.74
N HIS A 83 -8.48 4.88 18.98
CA HIS A 83 -8.49 3.96 17.84
C HIS A 83 -8.60 2.49 18.28
N LYS A 84 -8.02 2.12 19.42
CA LYS A 84 -8.17 0.78 20.00
C LYS A 84 -9.63 0.45 20.26
N MET A 85 -10.40 1.39 20.82
CA MET A 85 -11.84 1.19 21.07
C MET A 85 -12.60 0.81 19.80
N TYR A 86 -12.32 1.49 18.68
CA TYR A 86 -12.92 1.18 17.38
C TYR A 86 -12.60 -0.22 16.88
N LEU A 87 -11.35 -0.65 17.06
CA LEU A 87 -10.85 -1.94 16.60
C LEU A 87 -11.37 -3.10 17.47
N ASP A 88 -11.41 -2.92 18.79
CA ASP A 88 -11.89 -3.95 19.72
C ASP A 88 -13.39 -4.24 19.51
N VAL A 89 -14.19 -3.18 19.31
CA VAL A 89 -15.66 -3.30 19.13
C VAL A 89 -16.01 -4.25 17.98
N ALA A 90 -15.19 -4.32 16.93
CA ALA A 90 -15.41 -5.20 15.79
C ALA A 90 -15.49 -6.71 16.15
N PHE A 91 -14.94 -7.11 17.29
CA PHE A 91 -15.01 -8.50 17.80
C PHE A 91 -16.11 -8.74 18.83
N GLU A 92 -16.80 -7.68 19.28
CA GLU A 92 -17.80 -7.75 20.36
C GLU A 92 -19.24 -7.54 19.85
N ILE A 93 -19.40 -6.98 18.64
CA ILE A 93 -20.72 -6.72 18.05
C ILE A 93 -20.93 -7.49 16.74
N SER A 94 -22.20 -7.64 16.36
CA SER A 94 -22.53 -7.93 14.97
C SER A 94 -22.24 -6.71 14.12
N LEU A 95 -21.38 -6.86 13.11
CA LEU A 95 -21.05 -5.77 12.18
C LEU A 95 -22.32 -5.27 11.46
N PRO A 96 -22.40 -3.96 11.19
CA PRO A 96 -23.62 -3.36 10.65
C PRO A 96 -23.88 -3.81 9.20
N PRO A 97 -25.15 -3.86 8.73
CA PRO A 97 -25.51 -4.39 7.40
C PRO A 97 -24.80 -3.73 6.22
N GLN A 98 -24.35 -2.47 6.37
CA GLN A 98 -23.59 -1.75 5.35
C GLN A 98 -22.26 -2.44 5.02
N MET A 99 -21.72 -3.26 5.94
CA MET A 99 -20.49 -4.01 5.72
C MET A 99 -20.68 -5.30 4.92
N THR A 100 -21.90 -5.62 4.46
CA THR A 100 -22.13 -6.75 3.53
C THR A 100 -21.31 -6.62 2.24
N ALA A 101 -20.94 -5.40 1.83
CA ALA A 101 -20.02 -5.19 0.71
C ALA A 101 -18.62 -5.81 0.93
N LEU A 102 -18.25 -6.10 2.19
CA LEU A 102 -17.00 -6.74 2.59
C LEU A 102 -17.17 -8.23 2.94
N ASP A 103 -18.30 -8.85 2.60
CA ASP A 103 -18.55 -10.27 2.91
C ASP A 103 -17.55 -11.22 2.23
N ALA A 104 -16.99 -10.83 1.07
CA ALA A 104 -15.91 -11.55 0.40
C ALA A 104 -14.50 -11.15 0.88
N SER A 105 -14.42 -10.33 1.94
CA SER A 105 -13.19 -9.74 2.47
C SER A 105 -13.08 -9.95 3.99
N GLN A 106 -13.70 -10.98 4.55
CA GLN A 106 -13.64 -11.23 5.99
C GLN A 106 -12.20 -11.44 6.49
N PRO A 107 -11.32 -12.23 5.84
CA PRO A 107 -9.91 -12.31 6.23
C PRO A 107 -9.17 -10.98 6.21
N TRP A 108 -9.52 -10.07 5.30
CA TRP A 108 -8.94 -8.74 5.24
C TRP A 108 -9.29 -7.91 6.48
N MET A 109 -10.56 -7.93 6.91
CA MET A 109 -10.95 -7.26 8.15
C MET A 109 -10.17 -7.79 9.36
N LEU A 110 -10.02 -9.12 9.47
CA LEU A 110 -9.24 -9.74 10.55
C LEU A 110 -7.78 -9.28 10.52
N TYR A 111 -7.14 -9.25 9.34
CA TYR A 111 -5.78 -8.74 9.18
C TYR A 111 -5.69 -7.26 9.55
N TRP A 112 -6.53 -6.40 8.97
CA TRP A 112 -6.45 -4.96 9.20
C TRP A 112 -6.62 -4.61 10.68
N ILE A 113 -7.57 -5.25 11.36
CA ILE A 113 -7.83 -5.00 12.77
C ILE A 113 -6.68 -5.52 13.64
N ALA A 114 -6.29 -6.78 13.46
CA ALA A 114 -5.23 -7.40 14.26
C ALA A 114 -3.88 -6.69 14.08
N ASN A 115 -3.56 -6.29 12.84
CA ASN A 115 -2.32 -5.62 12.52
C ASN A 115 -2.30 -4.21 13.09
N SER A 116 -3.40 -3.46 12.97
CA SER A 116 -3.52 -2.12 13.58
C SER A 116 -3.28 -2.15 15.09
N LEU A 117 -3.91 -3.11 15.79
CA LEU A 117 -3.70 -3.30 17.23
C LEU A 117 -2.22 -3.55 17.56
N LYS A 118 -1.57 -4.49 16.86
CA LYS A 118 -0.15 -4.83 17.09
C LYS A 118 0.83 -3.74 16.69
N VAL A 119 0.53 -2.96 15.65
CA VAL A 119 1.36 -1.83 15.23
C VAL A 119 1.28 -0.70 16.26
N MET A 120 0.10 -0.41 16.80
CA MET A 120 -0.03 0.57 17.89
C MET A 120 0.67 0.12 19.17
N ASP A 121 0.52 -1.14 19.54
CA ASP A 121 1.22 -1.75 20.68
C ASP A 121 1.25 -3.29 20.50
N ARG A 122 2.46 -3.86 20.57
CA ARG A 122 2.71 -5.28 20.35
C ARG A 122 1.87 -6.21 21.25
N ASP A 123 1.45 -5.73 22.42
CA ASP A 123 0.79 -6.50 23.47
C ASP A 123 -0.75 -6.33 23.44
N TRP A 124 -1.32 -5.51 22.54
CA TRP A 124 -2.76 -5.19 22.51
C TRP A 124 -3.67 -6.23 21.86
N LEU A 125 -3.13 -7.10 21.01
CA LEU A 125 -3.92 -8.19 20.43
C LEU A 125 -4.06 -9.31 21.48
N SER A 126 -5.21 -9.36 22.14
CA SER A 126 -5.46 -10.32 23.24
C SER A 126 -5.52 -11.77 22.74
N ASP A 127 -5.21 -12.73 23.63
CA ASP A 127 -5.30 -14.14 23.28
C ASP A 127 -6.73 -14.59 22.95
N ASP A 128 -7.75 -13.98 23.55
CA ASP A 128 -9.16 -14.20 23.18
C ASP A 128 -9.42 -13.77 21.73
N THR A 129 -8.99 -12.56 21.36
CA THR A 129 -9.09 -12.06 19.98
C THR A 129 -8.32 -12.93 19.00
N LYS A 130 -7.11 -13.39 19.36
CA LYS A 130 -6.33 -14.32 18.52
C LYS A 130 -7.09 -15.63 18.28
N ARG A 131 -7.71 -16.20 19.32
CA ARG A 131 -8.54 -17.42 19.18
C ARG A 131 -9.75 -17.19 18.29
N LYS A 132 -10.47 -16.06 18.46
CA LYS A 132 -11.58 -15.66 17.57
C LYS A 132 -11.15 -15.56 16.09
N ILE A 133 -9.99 -14.97 15.82
CA ILE A 133 -9.41 -14.88 14.47
C ILE A 133 -9.12 -16.28 13.92
N VAL A 134 -8.41 -17.11 14.69
CA VAL A 134 -8.06 -18.49 14.34
C VAL A 134 -9.33 -19.29 14.02
N ASP A 135 -10.30 -19.31 14.91
CA ASP A 135 -11.55 -20.05 14.74
C ASP A 135 -12.32 -19.60 13.49
N LYS A 136 -12.38 -18.29 13.25
CA LYS A 136 -13.02 -17.75 12.05
C LYS A 136 -12.32 -18.19 10.77
N LEU A 137 -10.99 -18.12 10.71
CA LEU A 137 -10.22 -18.51 9.52
C LEU A 137 -10.30 -20.01 9.24
N PHE A 138 -10.24 -20.85 10.27
CA PHE A 138 -10.42 -22.29 10.09
C PHE A 138 -11.89 -22.70 9.90
N THR A 139 -12.86 -21.83 10.18
CA THR A 139 -14.24 -22.00 9.70
C THR A 139 -14.35 -21.71 8.21
N ILE A 140 -13.61 -20.71 7.71
CA ILE A 140 -13.54 -20.40 6.27
C ILE A 140 -12.86 -21.53 5.50
N SER A 141 -11.76 -22.07 6.04
CA SER A 141 -11.03 -23.18 5.43
C SER A 141 -10.67 -24.22 6.50
N PRO A 142 -11.54 -25.21 6.76
CA PRO A 142 -11.29 -26.27 7.76
C PRO A 142 -10.07 -27.15 7.44
N SER A 143 -9.67 -27.23 6.17
CA SER A 143 -8.46 -27.93 5.73
C SER A 143 -7.17 -27.18 6.05
N GLY A 144 -7.24 -25.92 6.51
CA GLY A 144 -6.07 -25.11 6.83
C GLY A 144 -5.51 -24.29 5.67
N GLY A 145 -6.32 -24.07 4.64
CA GLY A 145 -5.96 -23.32 3.44
C GLY A 145 -6.13 -24.14 2.15
N PRO A 146 -6.09 -23.50 0.98
CA PRO A 146 -6.15 -22.05 0.76
C PRO A 146 -7.48 -21.42 1.25
N PHE A 147 -7.52 -20.10 1.41
CA PHE A 147 -8.65 -19.40 2.06
C PHE A 147 -9.50 -18.60 1.06
N GLY A 148 -10.83 -18.63 1.26
CA GLY A 148 -11.79 -17.78 0.55
C GLY A 148 -12.14 -16.51 1.33
N GLY A 149 -13.04 -15.69 0.79
CA GLY A 149 -13.50 -14.45 1.42
C GLY A 149 -14.41 -14.63 2.63
N GLY A 150 -15.04 -15.80 2.74
CA GLY A 150 -15.96 -16.21 3.80
C GLY A 150 -16.30 -17.71 3.66
N PRO A 151 -17.04 -18.31 4.62
CA PRO A 151 -17.41 -19.72 4.55
C PRO A 151 -18.17 -20.07 3.26
N GLY A 152 -17.74 -21.14 2.59
CA GLY A 152 -18.35 -21.59 1.33
C GLY A 152 -17.97 -20.80 0.08
N GLN A 153 -17.16 -19.75 0.20
CA GLN A 153 -16.64 -19.01 -0.96
C GLN A 153 -15.38 -19.67 -1.52
N LEU A 154 -15.16 -19.50 -2.84
CA LEU A 154 -13.96 -20.00 -3.51
C LEU A 154 -12.68 -19.38 -2.92
N SER A 155 -11.61 -20.16 -2.89
CA SER A 155 -10.30 -19.69 -2.47
C SER A 155 -9.78 -18.58 -3.38
N HIS A 156 -9.18 -17.56 -2.78
CA HIS A 156 -8.73 -16.35 -3.47
C HIS A 156 -7.38 -15.88 -2.93
N LEU A 157 -6.48 -15.38 -3.78
CA LEU A 157 -5.11 -14.99 -3.40
C LEU A 157 -5.10 -13.88 -2.34
N ALA A 158 -5.92 -12.85 -2.54
CA ALA A 158 -6.03 -11.75 -1.57
C ALA A 158 -6.50 -12.24 -0.20
N SER A 159 -7.47 -13.17 -0.16
CA SER A 159 -8.01 -13.72 1.08
C SER A 159 -7.02 -14.67 1.76
N THR A 160 -6.31 -15.49 0.99
CA THR A 160 -5.21 -16.31 1.49
C THR A 160 -4.08 -15.46 2.05
N TYR A 161 -3.68 -14.38 1.37
CA TYR A 161 -2.67 -13.44 1.88
C TYR A 161 -3.10 -12.85 3.23
N ALA A 162 -4.33 -12.32 3.30
CA ALA A 162 -4.85 -11.72 4.52
C ALA A 162 -4.97 -12.75 5.66
N ALA A 163 -5.42 -13.98 5.36
CA ALA A 163 -5.51 -15.06 6.34
C ALA A 163 -4.14 -15.45 6.90
N ILE A 164 -3.13 -15.64 6.05
CA ILE A 164 -1.76 -15.97 6.50
C ILE A 164 -1.16 -14.83 7.33
N ASN A 165 -1.38 -13.57 6.93
CA ASN A 165 -0.94 -12.42 7.71
C ASN A 165 -1.64 -12.35 9.07
N ALA A 166 -2.96 -12.58 9.13
CA ALA A 166 -3.72 -12.62 10.37
C ALA A 166 -3.25 -13.77 11.29
N LEU A 167 -2.98 -14.96 10.75
CA LEU A 167 -2.43 -16.08 11.52
C LEU A 167 -1.00 -15.80 12.02
N SER A 168 -0.17 -15.11 11.23
CA SER A 168 1.17 -14.66 11.68
C SER A 168 1.07 -13.74 12.90
N LEU A 169 0.07 -12.86 12.94
CA LEU A 169 -0.18 -11.95 14.07
C LEU A 169 -0.67 -12.69 15.32
N CYS A 170 -1.21 -13.91 15.18
CA CYS A 170 -1.71 -14.72 16.30
C CYS A 170 -0.62 -15.49 17.08
N ASP A 171 0.68 -15.28 16.79
CA ASP A 171 1.82 -15.82 17.55
C ASP A 171 1.75 -17.34 17.85
N ASN A 172 1.24 -18.13 16.91
CA ASN A 172 1.04 -19.58 17.07
C ASN A 172 0.19 -19.97 18.29
N ILE A 173 -0.79 -19.14 18.68
CA ILE A 173 -1.70 -19.44 19.79
C ILE A 173 -2.30 -20.84 19.59
N ASP A 174 -2.26 -21.66 20.64
CA ASP A 174 -2.78 -23.03 20.67
C ASP A 174 -2.27 -23.93 19.50
N GLY A 175 -1.06 -23.68 18.99
CA GLY A 175 -0.47 -24.45 17.88
C GLY A 175 -1.15 -24.20 16.53
N CYS A 176 -1.77 -23.03 16.34
CA CYS A 176 -2.57 -22.77 15.14
C CYS A 176 -1.78 -22.81 13.81
N TRP A 177 -0.45 -22.65 13.84
CA TRP A 177 0.39 -22.73 12.65
C TRP A 177 0.58 -24.18 12.17
N ASP A 178 0.49 -25.18 13.06
CA ASP A 178 0.54 -26.60 12.70
C ASP A 178 -0.66 -27.02 11.82
N ARG A 179 -1.77 -26.27 11.92
CA ARG A 179 -3.01 -26.50 11.18
C ARG A 179 -2.98 -25.94 9.76
N ILE A 180 -1.93 -25.20 9.36
CA ILE A 180 -1.85 -24.59 8.02
C ILE A 180 -1.43 -25.66 7.00
N ASP A 181 -2.27 -25.91 5.98
CA ASP A 181 -1.97 -26.86 4.90
C ASP A 181 -1.02 -26.25 3.87
N ARG A 182 0.27 -26.26 4.21
CA ARG A 182 1.34 -25.75 3.33
C ARG A 182 1.37 -26.45 1.98
N LYS A 183 1.09 -27.76 1.95
CA LYS A 183 1.15 -28.56 0.72
C LYS A 183 -0.01 -28.22 -0.21
N GLY A 184 -1.23 -28.17 0.32
CA GLY A 184 -2.41 -27.74 -0.43
C GLY A 184 -2.31 -26.30 -0.90
N ILE A 185 -1.80 -25.38 -0.07
CA ILE A 185 -1.53 -24.00 -0.48
C ILE A 185 -0.50 -23.95 -1.61
N TYR A 186 0.63 -24.67 -1.52
CA TYR A 186 1.63 -24.69 -2.60
C TYR A 186 1.06 -25.20 -3.92
N GLN A 187 0.38 -26.36 -3.89
CA GLN A 187 -0.24 -26.96 -5.07
C GLN A 187 -1.27 -26.01 -5.71
N TRP A 188 -2.05 -25.32 -4.88
CA TRP A 188 -2.99 -24.32 -5.33
C TRP A 188 -2.29 -23.10 -5.95
N LEU A 189 -1.22 -22.57 -5.34
CA LEU A 189 -0.44 -21.46 -5.92
C LEU A 189 0.12 -21.82 -7.30
N ILE A 190 0.64 -23.05 -7.48
CA ILE A 190 1.10 -23.55 -8.78
C ILE A 190 -0.06 -23.62 -9.78
N SER A 191 -1.25 -24.06 -9.36
CA SER A 191 -2.42 -24.12 -10.26
C SER A 191 -2.91 -22.75 -10.75
N LEU A 192 -2.58 -21.67 -10.03
CA LEU A 192 -2.90 -20.29 -10.41
C LEU A 192 -1.85 -19.65 -11.32
N LYS A 193 -0.66 -20.26 -11.41
CA LYS A 193 0.46 -19.71 -12.16
C LYS A 193 0.17 -19.76 -13.66
N GLU A 194 0.34 -18.61 -14.32
CA GLU A 194 0.14 -18.48 -15.75
C GLU A 194 1.48 -18.55 -16.53
N PRO A 195 1.47 -18.96 -17.81
CA PRO A 195 2.69 -19.08 -18.62
C PRO A 195 3.49 -17.78 -18.77
N ASN A 196 2.85 -16.63 -18.61
CA ASN A 196 3.51 -15.32 -18.68
C ASN A 196 4.20 -14.90 -17.36
N GLY A 197 4.15 -15.75 -16.33
CA GLY A 197 4.70 -15.49 -15.00
C GLY A 197 3.74 -14.81 -14.02
N GLY A 198 2.53 -14.45 -14.46
CA GLY A 198 1.48 -13.92 -13.59
C GLY A 198 0.79 -15.02 -12.77
N PHE A 199 -0.11 -14.60 -11.89
CA PHE A 199 -0.96 -15.49 -11.11
C PHE A 199 -2.42 -15.05 -11.19
N LYS A 200 -3.32 -15.99 -11.50
CA LYS A 200 -4.76 -15.76 -11.35
C LYS A 200 -5.10 -15.58 -9.87
N THR A 201 -5.95 -14.62 -9.55
CA THR A 201 -6.42 -14.39 -8.17
C THR A 201 -7.32 -15.52 -7.64
N CYS A 202 -7.99 -16.23 -8.53
CA CYS A 202 -8.85 -17.38 -8.27
C CYS A 202 -8.78 -18.35 -9.46
N LEU A 203 -8.91 -19.65 -9.22
CA LEU A 203 -8.64 -20.67 -10.23
C LEU A 203 -9.58 -20.60 -11.45
N GLU A 204 -10.87 -20.39 -11.20
CA GLU A 204 -11.90 -20.49 -12.25
C GLU A 204 -12.09 -19.19 -13.03
N VAL A 205 -12.04 -18.04 -12.35
CA VAL A 205 -12.47 -16.74 -12.90
C VAL A 205 -11.52 -15.58 -12.55
N GLY A 206 -10.35 -15.88 -11.97
CA GLY A 206 -9.45 -14.87 -11.45
C GLY A 206 -8.77 -14.02 -12.52
N GLU A 207 -8.71 -12.72 -12.28
CA GLU A 207 -7.86 -11.79 -13.00
C GLU A 207 -6.37 -12.08 -12.73
N VAL A 208 -5.51 -11.58 -13.61
CA VAL A 208 -4.05 -11.69 -13.48
C VAL A 208 -3.47 -10.29 -13.40
N ASP A 209 -2.91 -9.93 -12.26
CA ASP A 209 -2.23 -8.65 -12.05
C ASP A 209 -1.14 -8.74 -10.99
N THR A 210 -0.44 -7.63 -10.75
CA THR A 210 0.65 -7.53 -9.77
C THR A 210 0.23 -7.85 -8.34
N ARG A 211 -1.06 -7.71 -7.96
CA ARG A 211 -1.54 -8.10 -6.62
C ARG A 211 -1.46 -9.60 -6.45
N GLY A 212 -1.86 -10.36 -7.47
CA GLY A 212 -1.77 -11.82 -7.47
C GLY A 212 -0.33 -12.29 -7.23
N ILE A 213 0.64 -11.67 -7.93
CA ILE A 213 2.06 -11.96 -7.76
C ILE A 213 2.51 -11.68 -6.33
N TYR A 214 2.28 -10.46 -5.81
CA TYR A 214 2.73 -10.12 -4.46
C TYR A 214 2.10 -11.01 -3.39
N CYS A 215 0.79 -11.29 -3.49
CA CYS A 215 0.11 -12.21 -2.58
C CYS A 215 0.77 -13.59 -2.61
N ALA A 216 0.97 -14.17 -3.79
CA ALA A 216 1.57 -15.50 -3.95
C ALA A 216 2.99 -15.56 -3.36
N LEU A 217 3.84 -14.58 -3.68
CA LEU A 217 5.22 -14.53 -3.18
C LEU A 217 5.29 -14.28 -1.67
N SER A 218 4.44 -13.41 -1.13
CA SER A 218 4.37 -13.14 0.31
C SER A 218 3.95 -14.40 1.08
N ILE A 219 2.86 -15.06 0.66
CA ILE A 219 2.38 -16.32 1.24
C ILE A 219 3.50 -17.37 1.20
N ALA A 220 4.10 -17.57 0.02
CA ALA A 220 5.11 -18.59 -0.16
C ALA A 220 6.37 -18.33 0.69
N THR A 221 6.73 -17.07 0.89
CA THR A 221 7.85 -16.70 1.75
C THR A 221 7.54 -16.94 3.22
N LEU A 222 6.38 -16.46 3.72
CA LEU A 222 5.99 -16.62 5.13
C LEU A 222 5.83 -18.09 5.53
N LEU A 223 5.37 -18.93 4.61
CA LEU A 223 5.19 -20.38 4.82
C LEU A 223 6.42 -21.23 4.45
N ASN A 224 7.52 -20.60 4.04
CA ASN A 224 8.75 -21.27 3.60
C ASN A 224 8.49 -22.35 2.52
N ILE A 225 7.79 -21.96 1.46
CA ILE A 225 7.43 -22.79 0.29
C ILE A 225 7.69 -22.05 -1.03
N LEU A 226 8.54 -21.02 -1.01
CA LEU A 226 8.98 -20.30 -2.21
C LEU A 226 9.99 -21.17 -2.99
N THR A 227 9.71 -21.44 -4.27
CA THR A 227 10.52 -22.32 -5.14
C THR A 227 10.88 -21.63 -6.47
N GLU A 228 11.87 -22.18 -7.17
CA GLU A 228 12.22 -21.73 -8.53
C GLU A 228 11.03 -21.88 -9.49
N GLU A 229 10.33 -23.02 -9.44
CA GLU A 229 9.10 -23.27 -10.21
C GLU A 229 8.04 -22.18 -9.97
N LEU A 230 7.78 -21.84 -8.71
CA LEU A 230 6.80 -20.81 -8.37
C LEU A 230 7.22 -19.43 -8.91
N THR A 231 8.51 -19.12 -8.89
CA THR A 231 9.06 -17.80 -9.28
C THR A 231 9.38 -17.66 -10.76
N GLU A 232 9.29 -18.73 -11.54
CA GLU A 232 9.61 -18.74 -12.97
C GLU A 232 8.80 -17.70 -13.76
N GLY A 233 9.45 -16.88 -14.58
CA GLY A 233 8.81 -15.87 -15.42
C GLY A 233 8.27 -14.62 -14.68
N VAL A 234 8.19 -14.64 -13.34
CA VAL A 234 7.62 -13.53 -12.55
C VAL A 234 8.40 -12.23 -12.76
N LEU A 235 9.74 -12.29 -12.76
CA LEU A 235 10.58 -11.11 -12.99
C LEU A 235 10.26 -10.44 -14.33
N ASN A 236 10.08 -11.22 -15.39
CA ASN A 236 9.78 -10.67 -16.71
C ASN A 236 8.38 -10.02 -16.74
N TYR A 237 7.39 -10.64 -16.08
CA TYR A 237 6.06 -10.04 -15.90
C TYR A 237 6.17 -8.66 -15.22
N LEU A 238 6.89 -8.57 -14.10
CA LEU A 238 7.05 -7.33 -13.33
C LEU A 238 7.79 -6.24 -14.11
N LYS A 239 8.87 -6.59 -14.82
CA LYS A 239 9.60 -5.64 -15.70
C LYS A 239 8.68 -5.00 -16.73
N ASN A 240 7.77 -5.79 -17.29
CA ASN A 240 6.82 -5.31 -18.29
C ASN A 240 5.66 -4.49 -17.69
N CYS A 241 5.47 -4.53 -16.36
CA CYS A 241 4.51 -3.68 -15.66
C CYS A 241 5.08 -2.29 -15.33
N GLN A 242 6.41 -2.10 -15.35
CA GLN A 242 7.00 -0.76 -15.18
C GLN A 242 6.74 0.07 -16.43
N ASN A 243 6.14 1.26 -16.26
CA ASN A 243 5.76 2.10 -17.39
C ASN A 243 6.66 3.34 -17.52
N TYR A 244 6.34 4.22 -18.49
CA TYR A 244 7.13 5.40 -18.80
C TYR A 244 7.24 6.41 -17.65
N GLU A 245 6.26 6.45 -16.74
CA GLU A 245 6.22 7.31 -15.56
C GLU A 245 7.21 6.84 -14.48
N GLY A 246 7.62 5.57 -14.49
CA GLY A 246 8.57 4.99 -13.55
C GLY A 246 7.98 4.04 -12.50
N GLY A 247 6.70 4.22 -12.15
CA GLY A 247 5.95 3.26 -11.33
C GLY A 247 5.43 2.06 -12.14
N PHE A 248 4.62 1.22 -11.48
CA PHE A 248 4.08 0.00 -12.08
C PHE A 248 2.56 0.05 -12.19
N GLY A 249 2.05 -0.50 -13.29
CA GLY A 249 0.63 -0.80 -13.48
C GLY A 249 0.24 -2.20 -13.00
N SER A 250 -1.05 -2.54 -13.09
CA SER A 250 -1.57 -3.88 -12.75
C SER A 250 -1.07 -4.95 -13.71
N CYS A 251 -1.11 -4.66 -15.01
CA CYS A 251 -0.81 -5.60 -16.06
C CYS A 251 0.32 -5.11 -16.97
N PRO A 252 1.08 -6.03 -17.59
CA PRO A 252 2.16 -5.71 -18.52
C PRO A 252 1.73 -4.75 -19.62
N HIS A 253 2.51 -3.68 -19.83
CA HIS A 253 2.42 -2.73 -20.95
C HIS A 253 1.12 -1.92 -21.13
N VAL A 254 0.10 -2.13 -20.30
CA VAL A 254 -1.24 -1.55 -20.53
C VAL A 254 -1.57 -0.43 -19.55
N ASP A 255 -1.17 -0.59 -18.28
CA ASP A 255 -1.79 0.19 -17.20
C ASP A 255 -0.98 1.42 -16.75
N GLU A 256 -1.72 2.39 -16.23
CA GLU A 256 -1.19 3.56 -15.53
C GLU A 256 -0.43 3.16 -14.28
N ALA A 257 0.62 3.90 -13.93
CA ALA A 257 1.37 3.64 -12.72
C ALA A 257 0.53 4.01 -11.49
N HIS A 258 0.43 3.09 -10.53
CA HIS A 258 -0.47 3.25 -9.38
C HIS A 258 0.19 2.77 -8.08
N GLY A 259 0.04 3.50 -6.99
CA GLY A 259 0.72 3.24 -5.70
C GLY A 259 0.57 1.81 -5.20
N GLY A 260 -0.65 1.26 -5.26
CA GLY A 260 -0.89 -0.13 -4.85
C GLY A 260 -0.18 -1.16 -5.74
N TYR A 261 -0.19 -0.98 -7.06
CA TYR A 261 0.46 -1.91 -7.99
C TYR A 261 1.99 -1.75 -7.98
N THR A 262 2.47 -0.50 -7.86
CA THR A 262 3.87 -0.19 -7.59
C THR A 262 4.37 -0.89 -6.33
N PHE A 263 3.64 -0.81 -5.20
CA PHE A 263 4.00 -1.56 -4.00
C PHE A 263 4.09 -3.06 -4.25
N CYS A 264 3.05 -3.65 -4.87
CA CYS A 264 3.02 -5.08 -5.14
C CYS A 264 4.23 -5.51 -5.99
N ALA A 265 4.57 -4.74 -7.02
CA ALA A 265 5.73 -5.01 -7.87
C ALA A 265 7.06 -4.81 -7.12
N THR A 266 7.25 -3.69 -6.43
CA THR A 266 8.48 -3.38 -5.68
C THR A 266 8.73 -4.40 -4.56
N ALA A 267 7.72 -4.75 -3.78
CA ALA A 267 7.83 -5.77 -2.73
C ALA A 267 8.12 -7.16 -3.32
N SER A 268 7.52 -7.50 -4.47
CA SER A 268 7.81 -8.74 -5.20
C SER A 268 9.26 -8.78 -5.70
N LEU A 269 9.76 -7.68 -6.29
CA LEU A 269 11.15 -7.57 -6.73
C LEU A 269 12.14 -7.65 -5.56
N ALA A 270 11.78 -7.15 -4.39
CA ALA A 270 12.56 -7.33 -3.16
C ALA A 270 12.59 -8.79 -2.71
N ILE A 271 11.46 -9.52 -2.77
CA ILE A 271 11.39 -10.97 -2.51
C ILE A 271 12.28 -11.75 -3.50
N LEU A 272 12.23 -11.39 -4.79
CA LEU A 272 13.03 -11.99 -5.84
C LEU A 272 14.50 -11.52 -5.87
N ARG A 273 14.88 -10.56 -5.01
CA ARG A 273 16.22 -9.94 -4.97
C ARG A 273 16.67 -9.45 -6.35
N SER A 274 15.75 -8.82 -7.09
CA SER A 274 15.93 -8.42 -8.51
C SER A 274 15.63 -6.94 -8.74
N MET A 275 15.80 -6.10 -7.71
CA MET A 275 15.56 -4.65 -7.82
C MET A 275 16.48 -3.97 -8.83
N ASP A 276 17.69 -4.49 -9.05
CA ASP A 276 18.67 -4.02 -10.05
C ASP A 276 18.25 -4.27 -11.50
N GLN A 277 17.18 -5.05 -11.74
CA GLN A 277 16.71 -5.45 -13.07
C GLN A 277 15.63 -4.52 -13.65
N ILE A 278 15.28 -3.44 -12.95
CA ILE A 278 14.30 -2.42 -13.35
C ILE A 278 14.94 -1.02 -13.40
N ASN A 279 14.21 -0.03 -13.90
CA ASN A 279 14.65 1.36 -13.82
C ASN A 279 14.36 1.93 -12.42
N VAL A 280 15.30 1.73 -11.48
CA VAL A 280 15.15 2.17 -10.09
C VAL A 280 15.14 3.70 -9.96
N GLU A 281 15.91 4.40 -10.78
CA GLU A 281 15.96 5.88 -10.79
C GLU A 281 14.57 6.47 -11.08
N LYS A 282 13.91 6.00 -12.15
CA LYS A 282 12.54 6.43 -12.46
C LYS A 282 11.53 6.03 -11.39
N LEU A 283 11.71 4.87 -10.74
CA LEU A 283 10.84 4.46 -9.65
C LEU A 283 10.98 5.38 -8.43
N LEU A 284 12.20 5.82 -8.10
CA LEU A 284 12.46 6.82 -7.06
C LEU A 284 11.80 8.16 -7.39
N GLU A 285 12.01 8.66 -8.62
CA GLU A 285 11.38 9.90 -9.11
C GLU A 285 9.85 9.82 -9.03
N TRP A 286 9.28 8.72 -9.52
CA TRP A 286 7.84 8.49 -9.50
C TRP A 286 7.28 8.47 -8.08
N SER A 287 7.94 7.77 -7.17
CA SER A 287 7.52 7.65 -5.76
C SER A 287 7.61 9.00 -5.04
N SER A 288 8.68 9.77 -5.31
CA SER A 288 8.85 11.13 -4.79
C SER A 288 7.73 12.05 -5.26
N ALA A 289 7.42 12.02 -6.56
CA ALA A 289 6.38 12.84 -7.19
C ALA A 289 4.94 12.47 -6.80
N ARG A 290 4.73 11.47 -5.94
CA ARG A 290 3.44 11.18 -5.33
C ARG A 290 3.20 11.96 -4.05
N GLN A 291 4.23 12.46 -3.37
CA GLN A 291 4.03 13.28 -2.18
C GLN A 291 3.59 14.67 -2.62
N LEU A 292 2.38 15.06 -2.24
CA LEU A 292 1.86 16.38 -2.57
C LEU A 292 2.45 17.41 -1.61
N GLN A 293 2.90 18.54 -2.15
CA GLN A 293 3.67 19.51 -1.38
C GLN A 293 2.83 20.19 -0.29
N GLU A 294 1.60 20.58 -0.63
CA GLU A 294 0.72 21.34 0.25
C GLU A 294 -0.03 20.41 1.21
N GLU A 295 -0.62 19.33 0.69
CA GLU A 295 -1.33 18.36 1.50
C GLU A 295 -0.39 17.50 2.37
N ARG A 296 0.89 17.36 1.97
CA ARG A 296 1.97 16.58 2.63
C ARG A 296 1.85 15.06 2.58
N GLY A 297 0.66 14.52 2.30
CA GLY A 297 0.41 13.10 2.07
C GLY A 297 0.71 12.63 0.64
N PHE A 298 0.40 11.37 0.35
CA PHE A 298 0.60 10.77 -0.98
C PHE A 298 -0.69 10.68 -1.79
N CYS A 299 -0.59 10.85 -3.11
CA CYS A 299 -1.61 10.41 -4.06
C CYS A 299 -1.23 9.06 -4.68
N GLY A 300 -2.23 8.30 -5.13
CA GLY A 300 -2.00 6.97 -5.74
C GLY A 300 -1.45 7.00 -7.16
N ARG A 301 -1.71 8.08 -7.91
CA ARG A 301 -1.31 8.23 -9.31
C ARG A 301 -1.34 9.71 -9.71
N SER A 302 -0.68 10.02 -10.80
CA SER A 302 -0.53 11.37 -11.34
C SER A 302 -1.87 12.10 -11.45
N ASN A 303 -1.95 13.35 -10.98
CA ASN A 303 -3.15 14.19 -11.03
C ASN A 303 -4.40 13.65 -10.30
N LYS A 304 -4.22 12.80 -9.28
CA LYS A 304 -5.30 12.41 -8.35
C LYS A 304 -5.07 12.99 -6.95
N LEU A 305 -6.10 12.88 -6.13
CA LEU A 305 -6.13 13.43 -4.78
C LEU A 305 -5.19 12.67 -3.84
N VAL A 306 -4.78 13.34 -2.77
CA VAL A 306 -4.15 12.71 -1.61
C VAL A 306 -5.09 11.68 -0.98
N ASP A 307 -4.54 10.62 -0.42
CA ASP A 307 -5.27 9.60 0.33
C ASP A 307 -4.34 8.90 1.33
N GLY A 308 -4.83 8.76 2.57
CA GLY A 308 -4.14 8.21 3.72
C GLY A 308 -3.63 6.79 3.52
N CYS A 309 -4.28 5.95 2.71
CA CYS A 309 -3.80 4.58 2.50
C CYS A 309 -2.48 4.53 1.69
N TYR A 310 -2.23 5.53 0.83
CA TYR A 310 -0.96 5.62 0.09
C TYR A 310 0.22 5.97 0.97
N SER A 311 -0.02 6.37 2.23
CA SER A 311 1.01 6.46 3.25
C SER A 311 1.81 5.15 3.36
N PHE A 312 1.16 3.99 3.19
CA PHE A 312 1.87 2.72 3.11
C PHE A 312 2.12 2.24 1.68
N TRP A 313 1.18 2.36 0.74
CA TRP A 313 1.43 1.82 -0.60
C TRP A 313 2.60 2.53 -1.30
N VAL A 314 2.65 3.86 -1.25
CA VAL A 314 3.79 4.62 -1.79
C VAL A 314 4.92 4.66 -0.77
N GLY A 315 4.64 4.99 0.49
CA GLY A 315 5.67 5.09 1.54
C GLY A 315 6.42 3.78 1.76
N GLY A 316 5.74 2.63 1.76
CA GLY A 316 6.34 1.31 1.87
C GLY A 316 7.23 0.95 0.68
N SER A 317 6.83 1.34 -0.55
CA SER A 317 7.69 1.21 -1.73
C SER A 317 8.99 2.03 -1.56
N ALA A 318 8.86 3.26 -1.06
CA ALA A 318 10.00 4.12 -0.77
C ALA A 318 10.89 3.57 0.37
N ALA A 319 10.28 2.98 1.42
CA ALA A 319 11.00 2.33 2.51
C ALA A 319 11.79 1.09 2.03
N ILE A 320 11.25 0.32 1.08
CA ILE A 320 11.97 -0.78 0.44
C ILE A 320 13.17 -0.23 -0.34
N LEU A 321 13.00 0.85 -1.11
CA LEU A 321 14.09 1.48 -1.85
C LEU A 321 15.19 2.02 -0.91
N GLU A 322 14.79 2.65 0.19
CA GLU A 322 15.70 3.09 1.25
C GLU A 322 16.47 1.91 1.84
N ALA A 323 15.77 0.82 2.19
CA ALA A 323 16.37 -0.37 2.79
C ALA A 323 17.49 -0.96 1.93
N PHE A 324 17.26 -1.02 0.61
CA PHE A 324 18.21 -1.55 -0.38
C PHE A 324 19.30 -0.54 -0.79
N GLY A 325 19.35 0.63 -0.17
CA GLY A 325 20.43 1.61 -0.37
C GLY A 325 20.26 2.51 -1.60
N TYR A 326 19.07 2.54 -2.21
CA TYR A 326 18.77 3.44 -3.33
C TYR A 326 18.43 4.87 -2.88
N GLY A 327 18.19 5.07 -1.57
CA GLY A 327 18.01 6.38 -0.94
C GLY A 327 16.56 6.65 -0.49
N GLN A 328 16.41 7.67 0.35
CA GLN A 328 15.12 8.19 0.80
C GLN A 328 14.58 9.19 -0.21
N CYS A 329 13.37 8.98 -0.73
CA CYS A 329 12.78 9.82 -1.80
C CYS A 329 11.58 10.67 -1.40
N PHE A 330 11.21 10.73 -0.11
CA PHE A 330 10.08 11.54 0.38
C PHE A 330 10.41 12.22 1.71
N SER A 331 9.61 13.23 2.07
CA SER A 331 9.65 13.90 3.36
C SER A 331 8.86 13.10 4.40
N LYS A 332 9.59 12.37 5.25
CA LYS A 332 9.02 11.58 6.33
C LYS A 332 8.26 12.45 7.35
N HIS A 333 8.80 13.61 7.73
CA HIS A 333 8.11 14.57 8.61
C HIS A 333 6.78 15.04 8.02
N ALA A 334 6.76 15.40 6.74
CA ALA A 334 5.54 15.87 6.09
C ALA A 334 4.46 14.76 6.05
N LEU A 335 4.86 13.51 5.78
CA LEU A 335 3.93 12.38 5.82
C LEU A 335 3.37 12.13 7.22
N ARG A 336 4.22 12.19 8.25
CA ARG A 336 3.80 12.09 9.66
C ARG A 336 2.73 13.14 9.97
N ASP A 337 2.98 14.40 9.61
CA ASP A 337 2.03 15.49 9.85
C ASP A 337 0.69 15.23 9.16
N TYR A 338 0.70 14.83 7.88
CA TYR A 338 -0.55 14.53 7.17
C TYR A 338 -1.38 13.46 7.87
N ILE A 339 -0.73 12.36 8.29
CA ILE A 339 -1.43 11.27 8.97
C ILE A 339 -2.00 11.75 10.30
N LEU A 340 -1.19 12.44 11.10
CA LEU A 340 -1.59 12.78 12.47
C LEU A 340 -2.62 13.91 12.52
N TYR A 341 -2.52 14.91 11.64
CA TYR A 341 -3.47 16.03 11.56
C TYR A 341 -4.71 15.69 10.74
N CYS A 342 -4.55 15.11 9.54
CA CYS A 342 -5.64 15.04 8.55
C CYS A 342 -6.37 13.68 8.54
N CYS A 343 -5.67 12.59 8.87
CA CYS A 343 -6.23 11.24 8.81
C CYS A 343 -6.84 10.75 10.13
N GLN A 344 -6.75 11.53 11.21
CA GLN A 344 -7.46 11.30 12.47
C GLN A 344 -8.58 12.33 12.63
N GLU A 345 -9.56 12.02 13.48
CA GLU A 345 -10.64 12.92 13.87
C GLU A 345 -10.85 12.90 15.38
N LYS A 346 -11.32 14.02 15.94
CA LYS A 346 -11.49 14.18 17.39
C LYS A 346 -12.71 13.44 17.94
N GLU A 347 -13.74 13.27 17.11
CA GLU A 347 -15.04 12.73 17.52
C GLU A 347 -15.29 11.31 17.03
N GLN A 348 -14.58 10.86 15.98
CA GLN A 348 -14.74 9.53 15.40
C GLN A 348 -13.41 8.77 15.42
N PRO A 349 -13.37 7.56 15.99
CA PRO A 349 -12.14 6.77 16.06
C PRO A 349 -11.83 6.08 14.72
N GLY A 350 -10.63 5.50 14.64
CA GLY A 350 -10.08 4.98 13.39
C GLY A 350 -9.43 6.08 12.54
N LEU A 351 -8.70 5.68 11.50
CA LEU A 351 -8.12 6.60 10.53
C LEU A 351 -8.82 6.50 9.18
N ARG A 352 -8.74 7.58 8.40
CA ARG A 352 -9.49 7.80 7.16
C ARG A 352 -8.59 8.09 5.96
N ASP A 353 -9.21 8.09 4.79
CA ASP A 353 -8.62 8.53 3.51
C ASP A 353 -8.12 10.00 3.59
N LYS A 354 -9.02 10.94 3.86
CA LYS A 354 -8.77 12.38 3.88
C LYS A 354 -9.84 13.10 4.72
N PRO A 355 -9.68 14.38 5.05
CA PRO A 355 -10.73 15.16 5.69
C PRO A 355 -12.08 15.06 4.97
N GLY A 356 -13.15 14.85 5.73
CA GLY A 356 -14.52 14.64 5.21
C GLY A 356 -14.87 13.20 4.83
N ALA A 357 -13.90 12.27 4.80
CA ALA A 357 -14.16 10.84 4.66
C ALA A 357 -14.41 10.18 6.02
N HIS A 358 -15.18 9.08 6.01
CA HIS A 358 -15.34 8.24 7.20
C HIS A 358 -14.12 7.33 7.41
N SER A 359 -13.82 7.05 8.68
CA SER A 359 -12.81 6.06 9.05
C SER A 359 -13.29 4.64 8.72
N ASP A 360 -12.35 3.77 8.35
CA ASP A 360 -12.60 2.35 8.14
C ASP A 360 -11.38 1.50 8.57
N PHE A 361 -11.55 0.18 8.65
CA PHE A 361 -10.46 -0.71 9.08
C PHE A 361 -9.26 -0.70 8.12
N TYR A 362 -9.51 -0.53 6.82
CA TYR A 362 -8.49 -0.51 5.78
C TYR A 362 -7.57 0.71 5.95
N HIS A 363 -8.14 1.92 5.98
CA HIS A 363 -7.40 3.17 6.15
C HIS A 363 -6.76 3.23 7.53
N THR A 364 -7.40 2.72 8.58
CA THR A 364 -6.79 2.59 9.92
C THR A 364 -5.48 1.82 9.85
N ASN A 365 -5.49 0.64 9.23
CA ASN A 365 -4.28 -0.18 9.08
C ASN A 365 -3.20 0.51 8.24
N TYR A 366 -3.54 1.00 7.04
CA TYR A 366 -2.54 1.51 6.11
C TYR A 366 -2.01 2.91 6.48
N CYS A 367 -2.79 3.73 7.20
CA CYS A 367 -2.26 4.95 7.81
C CYS A 367 -1.28 4.64 8.94
N LEU A 368 -1.59 3.66 9.81
CA LEU A 368 -0.68 3.24 10.88
C LEU A 368 0.63 2.65 10.35
N LEU A 369 0.55 1.81 9.30
CA LEU A 369 1.74 1.29 8.62
C LEU A 369 2.56 2.41 7.96
N GLY A 370 1.89 3.39 7.33
CA GLY A 370 2.54 4.55 6.75
C GLY A 370 3.19 5.46 7.79
N LEU A 371 2.57 5.61 8.97
CA LEU A 371 3.13 6.35 10.10
C LEU A 371 4.37 5.65 10.66
N ALA A 372 4.33 4.32 10.80
CA ALA A 372 5.51 3.54 11.20
C ALA A 372 6.67 3.71 10.21
N VAL A 373 6.37 3.74 8.91
CA VAL A 373 7.34 4.03 7.84
C VAL A 373 7.90 5.45 7.93
N ALA A 374 7.05 6.44 8.20
CA ALA A 374 7.48 7.84 8.37
C ALA A 374 8.39 8.03 9.59
N GLU A 375 8.14 7.31 10.69
CA GLU A 375 8.88 7.46 11.94
C GLU A 375 10.11 6.53 12.03
N SER A 376 10.47 5.84 10.95
CA SER A 376 11.54 4.85 10.95
C SER A 376 12.45 4.96 9.73
N SER A 377 13.71 4.54 9.88
CA SER A 377 14.67 4.38 8.81
C SER A 377 14.99 2.91 8.57
N TYR A 378 15.22 2.57 7.31
CA TYR A 378 15.32 1.18 6.86
C TYR A 378 16.68 0.88 6.25
N SER A 379 17.22 -0.31 6.54
CA SER A 379 18.48 -0.77 5.94
C SER A 379 18.53 -2.30 5.86
N CYS A 380 19.23 -2.81 4.85
CA CYS A 380 19.64 -4.20 4.75
C CYS A 380 21.06 -4.32 4.20
N THR A 381 21.73 -5.44 4.47
CA THR A 381 22.98 -5.77 3.78
C THR A 381 22.68 -6.40 2.43
N PRO A 382 23.62 -6.40 1.46
CA PRO A 382 23.38 -6.94 0.11
C PRO A 382 22.92 -8.40 0.06
N ASN A 383 23.23 -9.19 1.09
CA ASN A 383 22.90 -10.61 1.16
C ASN A 383 21.64 -10.90 2.01
N ASP A 384 21.09 -9.89 2.67
CA ASP A 384 19.95 -10.07 3.56
C ASP A 384 18.70 -10.46 2.77
N SER A 385 17.94 -11.39 3.35
CA SER A 385 16.59 -11.64 2.87
C SER A 385 15.69 -10.47 3.27
N PRO A 386 14.62 -10.16 2.52
CA PRO A 386 13.73 -9.05 2.85
C PRO A 386 13.05 -9.16 4.22
N HIS A 387 12.92 -10.38 4.79
CA HIS A 387 12.44 -10.56 6.17
C HIS A 387 13.45 -10.13 7.25
N ASN A 388 14.70 -9.84 6.88
CA ASN A 388 15.76 -9.37 7.79
C ASN A 388 16.01 -7.86 7.68
N ILE A 389 15.22 -7.12 6.89
CA ILE A 389 15.30 -5.64 6.85
C ILE A 389 15.27 -5.10 8.28
N LYS A 390 16.23 -4.23 8.58
CA LYS A 390 16.33 -3.54 9.86
C LYS A 390 15.47 -2.28 9.79
N CYS A 391 14.64 -2.09 10.80
CA CYS A 391 13.89 -0.88 11.08
C CYS A 391 14.54 -0.20 12.29
N THR A 392 14.81 1.08 12.20
CA THR A 392 15.37 1.88 13.30
C THR A 392 14.53 3.15 13.44
N PRO A 393 13.91 3.40 14.61
CA PRO A 393 13.16 4.63 14.82
C PRO A 393 14.00 5.86 14.55
N ASP A 394 13.47 6.79 13.75
CA ASP A 394 14.12 8.05 13.45
C ASP A 394 13.89 9.05 14.59
N ARG A 395 14.97 9.39 15.30
CA ARG A 395 14.92 10.27 16.48
C ARG A 395 14.61 11.72 16.13
N LEU A 396 14.65 12.11 14.85
CA LEU A 396 14.49 13.50 14.40
C LEU A 396 13.05 13.85 13.99
N ILE A 397 12.17 12.86 13.81
CA ILE A 397 10.84 13.05 13.17
C ILE A 397 9.69 13.10 14.20
N GLY A 398 9.97 12.80 15.47
CA GLY A 398 8.94 12.56 16.47
C GLY A 398 8.51 11.09 16.46
N SER A 399 7.97 10.61 17.58
CA SER A 399 7.65 9.18 17.73
C SER A 399 6.29 8.97 18.38
N SER A 400 5.45 8.25 17.66
CA SER A 400 4.21 7.67 18.13
C SER A 400 4.43 6.33 18.83
N LYS A 401 5.69 5.90 19.02
CA LYS A 401 6.08 4.64 19.67
C LYS A 401 5.34 3.42 19.08
N LEU A 402 5.28 3.35 17.76
CA LEU A 402 4.71 2.19 17.06
C LEU A 402 5.68 1.01 17.10
N THR A 403 5.15 -0.19 16.97
CA THR A 403 5.94 -1.41 16.77
C THR A 403 6.66 -1.35 15.42
N ASP A 404 7.91 -1.78 15.37
CA ASP A 404 8.68 -1.84 14.12
C ASP A 404 8.01 -2.72 13.07
N VAL A 405 7.82 -2.19 11.87
CA VAL A 405 7.13 -2.84 10.75
C VAL A 405 8.12 -3.23 9.66
N ASN A 406 7.97 -4.43 9.10
CA ASN A 406 8.68 -4.81 7.88
C ASN A 406 7.97 -4.21 6.65
N PRO A 407 8.66 -3.39 5.82
CA PRO A 407 8.00 -2.67 4.73
C PRO A 407 7.61 -3.58 3.55
N VAL A 408 8.19 -4.78 3.43
CA VAL A 408 7.84 -5.75 2.38
C VAL A 408 6.55 -6.51 2.70
N TYR A 409 6.32 -6.86 3.97
CA TYR A 409 5.17 -7.69 4.37
C TYR A 409 4.04 -6.90 5.03
N GLY A 410 4.27 -5.65 5.44
CA GLY A 410 3.26 -4.83 6.13
C GLY A 410 2.84 -5.43 7.48
N LEU A 411 3.79 -6.01 8.20
CA LEU A 411 3.61 -6.71 9.48
C LEU A 411 4.71 -6.31 10.48
N PRO A 412 4.46 -6.41 11.80
CA PRO A 412 5.52 -6.31 12.79
C PRO A 412 6.70 -7.23 12.48
N ILE A 413 7.93 -6.71 12.58
CA ILE A 413 9.16 -7.46 12.19
C ILE A 413 9.26 -8.80 12.93
N GLU A 414 8.93 -8.82 14.21
CA GLU A 414 9.00 -10.03 15.02
C GLU A 414 7.97 -11.09 14.58
N ASN A 415 6.78 -10.69 14.13
CA ASN A 415 5.78 -11.63 13.62
C ASN A 415 6.23 -12.26 12.30
N VAL A 416 6.84 -11.48 11.40
CA VAL A 416 7.45 -12.00 10.16
C VAL A 416 8.57 -13.00 10.47
N ARG A 417 9.47 -12.66 11.40
CA ARG A 417 10.59 -13.54 11.78
C ARG A 417 10.11 -14.84 12.41
N LYS A 418 9.16 -14.78 13.36
CA LYS A 418 8.64 -15.95 14.07
C LYS A 418 7.99 -16.96 13.13
N ILE A 419 7.09 -16.53 12.24
CA ILE A 419 6.38 -17.45 11.34
C ILE A 419 7.34 -18.11 10.34
N ILE A 420 8.27 -17.34 9.75
CA ILE A 420 9.29 -17.87 8.84
C ILE A 420 10.21 -18.85 9.57
N HIS A 421 10.67 -18.51 10.77
CA HIS A 421 11.53 -19.37 11.56
C HIS A 421 10.84 -20.71 11.89
N TYR A 422 9.58 -20.65 12.31
CA TYR A 422 8.79 -21.85 12.61
C TYR A 422 8.70 -22.79 11.40
N PHE A 423 8.34 -22.28 10.20
CA PHE A 423 8.22 -23.12 9.02
C PHE A 423 9.56 -23.54 8.38
N LYS A 424 10.67 -22.86 8.72
CA LYS A 424 12.03 -23.33 8.41
C LYS A 424 12.45 -24.48 9.31
N SER A 425 12.16 -24.40 10.61
CA SER A 425 12.55 -25.41 11.60
C SER A 425 11.73 -26.70 11.48
N ASN A 426 10.48 -26.61 11.01
CA ASN A 426 9.57 -27.75 10.84
C ASN A 426 9.64 -28.42 9.45
N LEU A 427 10.80 -28.39 8.78
CA LEU A 427 11.03 -29.16 7.55
C LEU A 427 11.22 -30.68 7.81
N SER A 428 11.24 -31.09 9.08
CA SER A 428 11.67 -32.42 9.53
C SER A 428 10.54 -33.39 9.92
N SER A 429 9.27 -33.06 9.70
CA SER A 429 8.16 -33.98 9.97
C SER A 429 7.58 -34.52 8.67
N PRO A 430 8.10 -35.65 8.14
CA PRO A 430 7.41 -36.38 7.10
C PRO A 430 6.19 -37.05 7.73
N SER A 431 5.00 -36.66 7.30
CA SER A 431 3.80 -37.48 7.39
C SER A 431 3.24 -37.68 6.00
#